data_AF-A0A9Q3JF79-F1
#
_entry.id   AF-A0A9Q3JF79-F1
#
_cell.length_a   1.000
_cell.length_b   1.000
_cell.length_c   1.000
_cell.angle_alpha   90.00
_cell.angle_beta   90.00
_cell.angle_gamma   90.00
#
_symmetry.space_group_name_H-M   'P 1'
#
loop_
_entity.id
_entity.type
_entity.pdbx_description
1 polymer ?
#
loop_
_entity_poly.entity_id
_entity_poly.type
_entity_poly.pdbx_seq_one_letter_code
_entity_poly.pdbx_strand_id
1 'polypeptide(L)'
;MDLGDGIMQAVNKCQIFSFLPFKSQITENKVSPVSLELEKFKSEKLNEAEISLHFSDKQEDELSALLYDHKEAFASDKEPLGAIIGYESDITLNIERPYPPLLRRPAYSETPKSREALEIHITELLNLDLIRNVGHNEEVEIATPVIVAWHKEKSRMVGTLEL
;
A
#
# COMPACT_ATOMS: atom_id res chain seq x y z
N MET A 1 -17.25 -16.43 -38.66
CA MET A 1 -17.90 -15.12 -38.50
C MET A 1 -18.98 -15.28 -37.45
N ASP A 2 -18.83 -14.95 -36.18
CA ASP A 2 -17.70 -14.56 -35.36
C ASP A 2 -17.99 -15.04 -33.94
N LEU A 3 -16.93 -15.42 -33.23
CA LEU A 3 -16.93 -15.84 -31.83
C LEU A 3 -17.37 -14.66 -30.94
N GLY A 4 -18.44 -14.86 -30.19
CA GLY A 4 -18.80 -14.01 -29.05
C GLY A 4 -18.21 -14.59 -27.77
N ASP A 5 -16.92 -14.37 -27.55
CA ASP A 5 -16.27 -14.47 -26.25
C ASP A 5 -16.39 -13.07 -25.59
N GLY A 6 -16.93 -12.88 -24.38
CA GLY A 6 -16.47 -13.52 -23.16
C GLY A 6 -15.12 -12.93 -22.78
N ILE A 7 -15.05 -12.04 -21.78
CA ILE A 7 -13.95 -11.94 -20.79
C ILE A 7 -14.37 -10.90 -19.73
N MET A 8 -14.68 -11.44 -18.55
CA MET A 8 -14.52 -10.77 -17.27
C MET A 8 -13.08 -10.27 -17.13
N GLN A 9 -12.87 -8.99 -16.84
CA GLN A 9 -11.59 -8.55 -16.28
C GLN A 9 -11.78 -7.95 -14.89
N ALA A 10 -11.14 -8.65 -13.97
CA ALA A 10 -11.04 -8.33 -12.57
C ALA A 10 -10.02 -7.19 -12.36
N VAL A 11 -10.46 -6.21 -11.57
CA VAL A 11 -9.75 -5.63 -10.42
C VAL A 11 -8.29 -5.21 -10.63
N ASN A 12 -8.10 -3.89 -10.74
CA ASN A 12 -7.45 -3.15 -9.66
C ASN A 12 -7.94 -1.69 -9.63
N LYS A 13 -8.66 -1.36 -8.55
CA LYS A 13 -9.11 0.00 -8.23
C LYS A 13 -7.91 0.78 -7.69
N CYS A 14 -7.19 1.51 -8.54
CA CYS A 14 -6.52 2.73 -8.09
C CYS A 14 -7.61 3.78 -7.89
N GLN A 15 -8.09 3.94 -6.64
CA GLN A 15 -8.90 5.10 -6.27
C GLN A 15 -7.97 6.31 -6.20
N ILE A 16 -7.82 7.00 -7.32
CA ILE A 16 -7.27 8.35 -7.37
C ILE A 16 -8.29 9.26 -6.68
N PHE A 17 -7.96 9.76 -5.49
CA PHE A 17 -8.75 10.79 -4.83
C PHE A 17 -8.66 12.09 -5.63
N SER A 18 -9.81 12.76 -5.73
CA SER A 18 -10.17 13.80 -6.68
C SER A 18 -9.44 15.14 -6.52
N PHE A 19 -9.06 15.68 -7.70
CA PHE A 19 -9.02 17.09 -8.12
C PHE A 19 -8.10 18.08 -7.37
N LEU A 20 -6.98 18.41 -8.03
CA LEU A 20 -6.40 19.76 -8.00
C LEU A 20 -6.45 20.35 -9.43
N PRO A 21 -6.79 21.64 -9.59
CA PRO A 21 -6.91 22.25 -10.91
C PRO A 21 -5.54 22.36 -11.58
N PHE A 22 -5.43 21.68 -12.72
CA PHE A 22 -4.32 21.75 -13.66
C PHE A 22 -4.11 23.19 -14.14
N LYS A 23 -2.95 23.78 -13.83
CA LYS A 23 -2.44 24.97 -14.52
C LYS A 23 -1.16 24.57 -15.24
N SER A 24 -1.24 24.41 -16.55
CA SER A 24 -0.05 24.28 -17.39
C SER A 24 0.65 25.63 -17.51
N GLN A 25 1.92 25.67 -17.10
CA GLN A 25 2.87 26.66 -17.60
C GLN A 25 4.00 25.89 -18.27
N ILE A 26 4.01 25.93 -19.59
CA ILE A 26 5.09 25.41 -20.43
C ILE A 26 6.16 26.51 -20.49
N THR A 27 7.38 26.21 -20.05
CA THR A 27 8.55 27.05 -20.32
C THR A 27 9.64 26.22 -20.98
N GLU A 28 10.10 26.71 -22.13
CA GLU A 28 11.01 26.07 -23.07
C GLU A 28 12.46 25.91 -22.55
N ASN A 29 13.05 24.77 -22.92
CA ASN A 29 14.45 24.52 -23.30
C ASN A 29 15.59 25.08 -22.42
N LYS A 30 16.06 24.22 -21.49
CA LYS A 30 17.48 24.06 -21.16
C LYS A 30 17.76 22.56 -20.96
N VAL A 31 18.66 21.98 -21.76
CA VAL A 31 19.21 20.64 -21.51
C VAL A 31 19.95 20.72 -20.18
N SER A 32 19.28 20.24 -19.15
CA SER A 32 19.69 20.28 -17.75
C SER A 32 19.79 18.84 -17.25
N PRO A 33 20.51 18.56 -16.15
CA PRO A 33 20.67 17.21 -15.59
C PRO A 33 19.35 16.43 -15.36
N VAL A 34 18.21 17.13 -15.37
CA VAL A 34 16.84 16.61 -15.30
C VAL A 34 16.53 15.59 -16.41
N SER A 35 17.07 15.73 -17.63
CA SER A 35 16.74 14.81 -18.73
C SER A 35 17.33 13.41 -18.54
N LEU A 36 18.50 13.31 -17.91
CA LEU A 36 19.17 12.01 -17.65
C LEU A 36 18.46 11.23 -16.55
N GLU A 37 17.92 11.91 -15.54
CA GLU A 37 17.17 11.26 -14.47
C GLU A 37 15.77 10.83 -14.90
N LEU A 38 15.12 11.61 -15.79
CA LEU A 38 13.85 11.24 -16.40
C LEU A 38 13.98 9.96 -17.25
N GLU A 39 15.04 9.84 -18.06
CA GLU A 39 15.29 8.64 -18.85
C GLU A 39 15.57 7.42 -17.97
N LYS A 40 16.34 7.59 -16.88
CA LYS A 40 16.52 6.53 -15.88
C LYS A 40 15.18 6.10 -15.27
N PHE A 41 14.35 7.07 -14.86
CA PHE A 41 13.02 6.80 -14.31
C PHE A 41 12.13 6.04 -15.30
N LYS A 42 12.12 6.42 -16.58
CA LYS A 42 11.42 5.68 -17.64
C LYS A 42 11.91 4.23 -17.70
N SER A 43 13.23 4.02 -17.75
CA SER A 43 13.82 2.68 -17.89
C SER A 43 13.67 1.78 -16.66
N GLU A 44 13.72 2.34 -15.46
CA GLU A 44 13.72 1.59 -14.20
C GLU A 44 12.32 1.41 -13.60
N LYS A 45 11.43 2.40 -13.75
CA LYS A 45 10.13 2.44 -13.05
C LYS A 45 8.92 2.32 -13.98
N LEU A 46 9.02 2.83 -15.22
CA LEU A 46 7.90 2.77 -16.17
C LEU A 46 7.99 1.58 -17.15
N ASN A 47 9.13 0.88 -17.19
CA ASN A 47 9.30 -0.28 -18.09
C ASN A 47 8.34 -1.44 -17.76
N GLU A 48 7.94 -1.59 -16.51
CA GLU A 48 6.95 -2.59 -16.07
C GLU A 48 5.51 -2.05 -16.10
N ALA A 49 5.32 -0.75 -16.42
CA ALA A 49 4.01 -0.14 -16.44
C ALA A 49 3.29 -0.43 -17.76
N GLU A 50 2.05 -0.92 -17.66
CA GLU A 50 1.17 -1.07 -18.82
C GLU A 50 0.56 0.30 -19.18
N ILE A 51 1.22 1.03 -20.07
CA ILE A 51 0.69 2.26 -20.68
C ILE A 51 -0.14 1.89 -21.91
N SER A 52 -1.26 2.56 -22.12
CA SER A 52 -2.15 2.30 -23.25
C SER A 52 -1.44 2.51 -24.60
N LEU A 53 -1.65 1.60 -25.55
CA LEU A 53 -1.12 1.73 -26.93
C LEU A 53 -1.78 2.85 -27.75
N HIS A 54 -2.79 3.53 -27.20
CA HIS A 54 -3.50 4.62 -27.87
C HIS A 54 -2.85 6.00 -27.63
N PHE A 55 -1.79 6.09 -26.84
CA PHE A 55 -1.05 7.33 -26.67
C PHE A 55 -0.17 7.62 -27.89
N SER A 56 -0.11 8.89 -28.27
CA SER A 56 0.93 9.38 -29.18
C SER A 56 2.23 9.62 -28.41
N ASP A 57 3.38 9.56 -29.10
CA ASP A 57 4.71 9.77 -28.50
C ASP A 57 4.77 11.04 -27.64
N LYS A 58 4.13 12.12 -28.09
CA LYS A 58 4.06 13.38 -27.34
C LYS A 58 3.31 13.26 -26.01
N GLN A 59 2.20 12.52 -26.01
CA GLN A 59 1.40 12.33 -24.79
C GLN A 59 2.09 11.38 -23.82
N GLU A 60 2.83 10.40 -24.33
CA GLU A 60 3.63 9.50 -23.50
C GLU A 60 4.79 10.25 -22.82
N ASP A 61 5.43 11.17 -23.54
CA ASP A 61 6.45 12.06 -22.97
C ASP A 61 5.87 13.00 -21.92
N GLU A 62 4.71 13.61 -22.19
CA GLU A 62 3.99 14.46 -21.23
C GLU A 62 3.59 13.68 -19.96
N LEU A 63 3.08 12.46 -20.13
CA LEU A 63 2.73 11.58 -19.02
C LEU A 63 3.96 11.19 -18.20
N SER A 64 5.06 10.82 -18.87
CA SER A 64 6.31 10.45 -18.21
C SER A 64 6.88 11.60 -17.41
N ALA A 65 6.85 12.82 -17.96
CA ALA A 65 7.27 14.03 -17.25
C ALA A 65 6.40 14.26 -16.00
N LEU A 66 5.07 14.16 -16.13
CA LEU A 66 4.15 14.33 -15.01
C LEU A 66 4.38 13.28 -13.90
N LEU A 67 4.59 12.02 -14.27
CA LEU A 67 4.86 10.95 -13.30
C LEU A 67 6.20 11.13 -12.60
N TYR A 68 7.22 11.61 -13.32
CA TYR A 68 8.52 11.91 -12.74
C TYR A 68 8.49 13.11 -11.78
N ASP A 69 7.71 14.14 -12.11
CA ASP A 69 7.51 15.32 -11.27
C ASP A 69 6.79 14.95 -9.96
N HIS A 70 5.90 13.96 -10.00
CA HIS A 70 5.16 13.46 -8.84
C HIS A 70 5.65 12.11 -8.30
N LYS A 71 6.89 11.71 -8.61
CA LYS A 71 7.40 10.36 -8.26
C LYS A 71 7.36 10.04 -6.76
N GLU A 72 7.49 11.05 -5.91
CA GLU A 72 7.45 10.92 -4.43
C GLU A 72 6.04 10.66 -3.89
N ALA A 73 5.00 10.89 -4.69
CA ALA A 73 3.62 10.57 -4.30
C ALA A 73 3.32 9.07 -4.36
N PHE A 74 4.20 8.27 -4.99
CA PHE A 74 4.03 6.83 -5.14
C PHE A 74 4.90 6.08 -4.13
N ALA A 75 4.40 4.94 -3.68
CA ALA A 75 5.20 4.01 -2.90
C ALA A 75 6.37 3.47 -3.76
N SER A 76 7.54 3.34 -3.15
CA SER A 76 8.74 2.76 -3.78
C SER A 76 9.35 1.68 -2.89
N ASP A 77 10.30 0.91 -3.42
CA ASP A 77 10.99 -0.13 -2.63
C ASP A 77 11.75 0.44 -1.42
N LYS A 78 12.15 1.72 -1.50
CA LYS A 78 12.82 2.45 -0.42
C LYS A 78 11.84 3.13 0.52
N GLU A 79 10.71 3.59 -0.01
CA GLU A 79 9.66 4.31 0.71
C GLU A 79 8.31 3.63 0.44
N PRO A 80 8.06 2.45 1.04
CA PRO A 80 6.89 1.62 0.72
C PRO A 80 5.57 2.23 1.20
N LEU A 81 5.63 3.18 2.13
CA LEU A 81 4.47 3.96 2.59
C LEU A 81 4.27 5.24 1.77
N GLY A 82 5.20 5.61 0.88
CA GLY A 82 5.19 6.88 0.17
C GLY A 82 5.26 8.09 1.11
N ALA A 83 4.88 9.27 0.62
CA ALA A 83 4.85 10.53 1.38
C ALA A 83 3.64 10.65 2.33
N ILE A 84 3.37 9.63 3.17
CA ILE A 84 2.29 9.70 4.17
C ILE A 84 2.77 10.49 5.39
N ILE A 85 2.04 11.56 5.72
CA ILE A 85 2.18 12.27 6.99
C ILE A 85 1.36 11.50 8.03
N GLY A 86 2.01 10.92 9.02
CA GLY A 86 1.33 10.24 10.13
C GLY A 86 0.41 11.21 10.89
N TYR A 87 -0.83 10.80 11.13
CA TYR A 87 -1.75 11.49 12.03
C TYR A 87 -1.98 10.63 13.27
N GLU A 88 -1.78 11.19 14.45
CA GLU A 88 -2.06 10.52 15.71
C GLU A 88 -3.56 10.58 16.01
N SER A 89 -4.22 9.41 16.02
CA SER A 89 -5.63 9.29 16.35
C SER A 89 -5.81 8.85 17.80
N ASP A 90 -6.51 9.66 18.61
CA ASP A 90 -7.01 9.23 19.92
C ASP A 90 -8.33 8.48 19.74
N ILE A 91 -8.37 7.22 20.20
CA ILE A 91 -9.54 6.34 20.12
C ILE A 91 -10.00 6.04 21.55
N THR A 92 -11.09 6.66 21.96
CA THR A 92 -11.71 6.44 23.27
C THR A 92 -12.81 5.37 23.20
N LEU A 93 -12.81 4.43 24.14
CA LEU A 93 -13.88 3.44 24.27
C LEU A 93 -15.09 4.03 25.00
N ASN A 94 -16.29 3.63 24.58
CA ASN A 94 -17.55 4.03 25.24
C ASN A 94 -17.84 3.23 26.54
N ILE A 95 -16.89 2.41 27.00
CA ILE A 95 -17.03 1.54 28.17
C ILE A 95 -15.88 1.80 29.14
N GLU A 96 -16.17 1.71 30.42
CA GLU A 96 -15.18 1.83 31.48
C GLU A 96 -14.71 0.45 31.96
N ARG A 97 -13.60 0.43 32.71
CA ARG A 97 -13.06 -0.80 33.30
C ARG A 97 -14.00 -1.35 34.38
N PRO A 98 -14.04 -2.69 34.55
CA PRO A 98 -13.27 -3.71 33.84
C PRO A 98 -13.83 -3.98 32.44
N TYR A 99 -12.93 -4.12 31.46
CA TYR A 99 -13.31 -4.44 30.09
C TYR A 99 -13.90 -5.85 29.97
N PRO A 100 -14.90 -6.05 29.07
CA PRO A 100 -15.47 -7.35 28.81
C PRO A 100 -14.40 -8.39 28.43
N PRO A 101 -14.55 -9.67 28.84
CA PRO A 101 -13.64 -10.74 28.43
C PRO A 101 -13.48 -10.88 26.91
N LEU A 102 -14.48 -10.41 26.15
CA LEU A 102 -14.45 -10.38 24.69
C LEU A 102 -13.28 -9.55 24.12
N LEU A 103 -12.79 -8.57 24.88
CA LEU A 103 -11.63 -7.75 24.52
C LEU A 103 -10.29 -8.38 24.95
N ARG A 104 -10.30 -9.54 25.63
CA ARG A 104 -9.11 -10.25 26.10
C ARG A 104 -9.11 -11.69 25.60
N ARG A 105 -9.18 -11.84 24.29
CA ARG A 105 -9.22 -13.16 23.65
C ARG A 105 -7.78 -13.68 23.46
N PRO A 106 -7.49 -14.93 23.83
CA PRO A 106 -6.18 -15.52 23.55
C PRO A 106 -6.02 -15.74 22.04
N ALA A 107 -4.76 -15.85 21.60
CA ALA A 107 -4.45 -16.28 20.24
C ALA A 107 -5.04 -17.68 19.96
N TYR A 108 -5.48 -17.90 18.71
CA TYR A 108 -5.89 -19.22 18.27
C TYR A 108 -4.66 -20.13 18.12
N SER A 109 -4.88 -21.44 18.22
CA SER A 109 -3.83 -22.42 17.93
C SER A 109 -3.54 -22.44 16.44
N GLU A 110 -2.32 -22.07 16.07
CA GLU A 110 -1.91 -21.95 14.66
C GLU A 110 -1.24 -23.22 14.13
N THR A 111 -1.48 -23.52 12.85
CA THR A 111 -0.75 -24.58 12.14
C THR A 111 0.69 -24.13 11.83
N PRO A 112 1.67 -25.05 11.67
CA PRO A 112 3.05 -24.68 11.38
C PRO A 112 3.19 -23.74 10.17
N LYS A 113 2.46 -24.03 9.09
CA LYS A 113 2.40 -23.19 7.89
C LYS A 113 1.87 -21.78 8.16
N SER A 114 0.85 -21.66 9.02
CA SER A 114 0.27 -20.35 9.36
C SER A 114 1.20 -19.55 10.26
N ARG A 115 1.91 -20.23 11.18
CA ARG A 115 2.93 -19.61 12.03
C ARG A 115 4.07 -18.99 11.22
N GLU A 116 4.61 -19.74 10.26
CA GLU A 116 5.66 -19.23 9.35
C GLU A 116 5.17 -18.01 8.55
N ALA A 117 3.94 -18.06 8.03
CA ALA A 117 3.35 -16.93 7.32
C ALA A 117 3.16 -15.71 8.22
N LEU A 118 2.69 -15.90 9.47
CA LEU A 118 2.56 -14.81 10.44
C LEU A 118 3.91 -14.18 10.76
N GLU A 119 4.95 -14.98 10.94
CA GLU A 119 6.29 -14.49 11.26
C GLU A 119 6.84 -13.58 10.15
N ILE A 120 6.62 -13.94 8.88
CA ILE A 120 6.96 -13.10 7.73
C ILE A 120 6.22 -11.76 7.81
N HIS A 121 4.88 -11.79 7.94
CA HIS A 121 4.07 -10.56 7.99
C HIS A 121 4.42 -9.66 9.19
N ILE A 122 4.62 -10.24 10.37
CA ILE A 122 5.01 -9.50 11.57
C ILE A 122 6.38 -8.86 11.39
N THR A 123 7.35 -9.58 10.82
CA THR A 123 8.69 -9.06 10.56
C THR A 123 8.65 -7.89 9.56
N GLU A 124 7.85 -8.00 8.49
CA GLU A 124 7.65 -6.90 7.55
C GLU A 124 7.06 -5.66 8.23
N LEU A 125 6.01 -5.83 9.05
CA LEU A 125 5.39 -4.70 9.75
C LEU A 125 6.29 -4.06 10.80
N LEU A 126 7.16 -4.83 11.46
CA LEU A 126 8.19 -4.32 12.36
C LEU A 126 9.24 -3.50 11.60
N ASN A 127 9.70 -3.97 10.44
CA ASN A 127 10.67 -3.26 9.61
C ASN A 127 10.11 -1.95 9.03
N LEU A 128 8.79 -1.85 8.90
CA LEU A 128 8.07 -0.66 8.45
C LEU A 128 7.69 0.29 9.59
N ASP A 129 8.08 -0.03 10.84
CA ASP A 129 7.70 0.70 12.05
C ASP A 129 6.16 0.89 12.20
N LEU A 130 5.37 -0.02 11.61
CA LEU A 130 3.90 0.01 11.68
C LEU A 130 3.37 -0.65 12.95
N ILE A 131 4.12 -1.62 13.49
CA ILE A 131 3.85 -2.26 14.78
C ILE A 131 5.11 -2.24 15.63
N ARG A 132 4.96 -2.39 16.94
CA ARG A 132 6.08 -2.47 17.88
C ARG A 132 5.86 -3.56 18.90
N ASN A 133 6.95 -4.01 19.51
CA ASN A 133 6.88 -4.83 20.70
C ASN A 133 6.36 -3.99 21.88
N VAL A 134 5.47 -4.58 22.65
CA VAL A 134 5.00 -4.00 23.91
C VAL A 134 6.07 -4.25 24.97
N GLY A 135 6.47 -3.21 25.71
CA GLY A 135 7.50 -3.31 26.74
C GLY A 135 7.06 -4.15 27.95
N HIS A 136 8.01 -4.71 28.70
CA HIS A 136 7.74 -5.54 29.88
C HIS A 136 6.91 -4.84 30.98
N ASN A 137 6.92 -3.50 31.00
CA ASN A 137 6.19 -2.68 31.98
C ASN A 137 4.85 -2.14 31.44
N GLU A 138 4.49 -2.44 30.19
CA GLU A 138 3.24 -2.01 29.58
C GLU A 138 2.19 -3.12 29.74
N GLU A 139 1.08 -2.80 30.40
CA GLU A 139 -0.04 -3.73 30.52
C GLU A 139 -0.89 -3.73 29.24
N VAL A 140 -1.07 -4.91 28.63
CA VAL A 140 -1.98 -5.08 27.50
C VAL A 140 -3.36 -5.46 28.01
N GLU A 141 -4.27 -4.50 27.99
CA GLU A 141 -5.61 -4.70 28.52
C GLU A 141 -6.61 -5.23 27.49
N ILE A 142 -6.29 -5.03 26.21
CA ILE A 142 -7.08 -5.44 25.06
C ILE A 142 -6.19 -6.28 24.14
N ALA A 143 -6.63 -7.50 23.88
CA ALA A 143 -5.97 -8.44 22.99
C ALA A 143 -7.03 -9.12 22.11
N THR A 144 -6.85 -9.00 20.80
CA THR A 144 -7.66 -9.67 19.78
C THR A 144 -6.79 -10.64 19.01
N PRO A 145 -7.26 -11.88 18.76
CA PRO A 145 -6.51 -12.83 17.98
C PRO A 145 -6.33 -12.35 16.55
N VAL A 146 -5.27 -12.85 15.94
CA VAL A 146 -4.91 -12.61 14.55
C VAL A 146 -4.88 -13.96 13.86
N ILE A 147 -5.40 -14.02 12.64
CA ILE A 147 -5.46 -15.22 11.82
C ILE A 147 -4.79 -14.99 10.47
N VAL A 148 -4.50 -16.08 9.76
CA VAL A 148 -4.02 -16.02 8.38
C VAL A 148 -5.11 -16.45 7.41
N ALA A 149 -5.45 -15.56 6.47
CA ALA A 149 -6.28 -15.89 5.33
C ALA A 149 -5.42 -16.24 4.12
N TRP A 150 -5.77 -17.31 3.41
CA TRP A 150 -5.06 -17.78 2.22
C TRP A 150 -5.90 -17.58 0.96
N HIS A 151 -5.30 -17.00 -0.08
CA HIS A 151 -5.94 -16.86 -1.39
C HIS A 151 -4.90 -16.92 -2.52
N LYS A 152 -5.09 -17.83 -3.49
CA LYS A 152 -4.17 -18.06 -4.61
C LYS A 152 -2.70 -18.16 -4.14
N GLU A 153 -2.47 -19.02 -3.15
CA GLU A 153 -1.16 -19.28 -2.52
C GLU A 153 -0.53 -18.12 -1.75
N LYS A 154 -1.18 -16.95 -1.71
CA LYS A 154 -0.74 -15.79 -0.93
C LYS A 154 -1.43 -15.77 0.43
N SER A 155 -0.67 -15.49 1.47
CA SER A 155 -1.18 -15.31 2.83
C SER A 155 -1.43 -13.82 3.15
N ARG A 156 -2.40 -13.55 4.02
CA ARG A 156 -2.71 -12.23 4.58
C ARG A 156 -2.98 -12.36 6.08
N MET A 157 -2.39 -11.47 6.87
CA MET A 157 -2.65 -11.36 8.29
C MET A 157 -3.96 -10.58 8.52
N VAL A 158 -4.88 -11.10 9.33
CA VAL A 158 -6.19 -10.51 9.57
C VAL A 158 -6.45 -10.45 11.07
N GLY A 159 -6.69 -9.25 11.59
CA GLY A 159 -7.17 -9.07 12.97
C GLY A 159 -8.67 -9.34 13.05
N THR A 160 -9.09 -10.17 14.01
CA THR A 160 -10.51 -10.41 14.25
C THR A 160 -11.05 -9.35 15.21
N LEU A 161 -11.51 -8.23 14.66
CA LEU A 161 -12.18 -7.17 15.43
C LEU A 161 -13.68 -7.50 15.52
N GLU A 162 -14.01 -8.50 16.35
CA GLU A 162 -15.39 -8.74 16.76
C GLU A 162 -15.65 -7.97 18.05
N LEU A 163 -16.18 -6.75 17.90
CA LEU A 163 -16.67 -5.90 18.98
C LEU A 163 -18.16 -6.16 19.24
#